data_AF-A0AAV4F0F6-F1
#
_entry.id   AF-A0AAV4F0F6-F1
#
_cell.length_a   1.000
_cell.length_b   1.000
_cell.length_c   1.000
_cell.angle_alpha   90.00
_cell.angle_beta   90.00
_cell.angle_gamma   90.00
#
_symmetry.space_group_name_H-M   'P 1'
#
loop_
_entity.id
_entity.type
_entity.pdbx_description
1 polymer ?
#
loop_
_entity_poly.entity_id
_entity_poly.type
_entity_poly.pdbx_seq_one_letter_code
_entity_poly.pdbx_strand_id
1 'polypeptide(L)'
;MDQLGGSDHKPVLLRVEMNTARTATPTLSGWNYKKANWDHLTALADGIAVSINTRSKNTTRGAKAITEAIIKFAKEAIPRGARKNYRSYWTEELEELENEVNVARKEVKEHPSVVNNVILKRKTAKLH
;
A
#
# COMPACT_ATOMS: atom_id res chain seq x y z
N MET A 1 -40.62 -21.66 -3.62
CA MET A 1 -39.19 -21.89 -3.90
C MET A 1 -38.41 -20.89 -3.08
N ASP A 2 -37.73 -21.35 -2.04
CA ASP A 2 -37.00 -20.47 -1.12
C ASP A 2 -35.76 -19.91 -1.83
N GLN A 3 -35.68 -18.58 -1.92
CA GLN A 3 -34.54 -17.86 -2.49
C GLN A 3 -33.38 -17.92 -1.49
N LEU A 4 -32.66 -19.04 -1.49
CA LEU A 4 -31.56 -19.35 -0.58
C LEU A 4 -30.23 -18.68 -0.95
N GLY A 5 -30.26 -17.66 -1.79
CA GLY A 5 -29.12 -16.79 -2.11
C GLY A 5 -29.70 -15.40 -2.37
N GLY A 6 -29.62 -14.52 -1.37
CA GLY A 6 -30.30 -13.23 -1.38
C GLY A 6 -30.09 -12.46 -2.69
N SER A 7 -31.23 -12.00 -3.23
CA SER A 7 -31.45 -11.10 -4.36
C SER A 7 -30.56 -11.27 -5.59
N ASP A 8 -31.23 -11.78 -6.63
CA ASP A 8 -31.08 -11.37 -8.02
C ASP A 8 -30.55 -9.94 -8.14
N HIS A 9 -29.36 -9.82 -8.72
CA HIS A 9 -28.91 -8.87 -9.75
C HIS A 9 -27.41 -9.14 -9.91
N LYS A 10 -27.05 -10.14 -10.74
CA LYS A 10 -25.63 -10.30 -11.10
C LYS A 10 -25.20 -9.02 -11.82
N PRO A 11 -24.16 -8.31 -11.36
CA PRO A 11 -23.68 -7.15 -12.08
C PRO A 11 -23.28 -7.58 -13.50
N VAL A 12 -23.80 -6.86 -14.49
CA VAL A 12 -23.37 -7.05 -15.88
C VAL A 12 -21.98 -6.42 -16.00
N LEU A 13 -20.97 -7.25 -16.22
CA LEU A 13 -19.61 -6.78 -16.53
C LEU A 13 -19.58 -6.27 -17.97
N LEU A 14 -19.70 -4.96 -18.13
CA LEU A 14 -19.47 -4.29 -19.40
C LEU A 14 -17.97 -4.02 -19.55
N ARG A 15 -17.34 -4.63 -20.56
CA ARG A 15 -15.96 -4.31 -20.96
C ARG A 15 -16.02 -3.16 -21.96
N VAL A 16 -15.70 -1.96 -21.51
CA VAL A 16 -15.54 -0.80 -22.38
C VAL A 16 -14.06 -0.68 -22.74
N GLU A 17 -13.71 -0.94 -23.99
CA GLU A 17 -12.37 -0.73 -24.50
C GLU A 17 -12.15 0.76 -24.76
N MET A 18 -11.56 1.46 -23.79
CA MET A 18 -11.16 2.85 -23.98
C MET A 18 -9.84 2.89 -24.74
N ASN A 19 -9.86 3.37 -25.99
CA ASN A 19 -8.67 3.58 -26.82
C ASN A 19 -7.91 4.87 -26.43
N THR A 20 -7.91 5.22 -25.14
CA THR A 20 -7.14 6.33 -24.61
C THR A 20 -5.86 5.77 -24.01
N ALA A 21 -4.72 6.21 -24.54
CA ALA A 21 -3.42 5.90 -23.96
C ALA A 21 -3.44 6.35 -22.49
N ARG A 22 -3.47 5.39 -21.55
CA ARG A 22 -3.35 5.68 -20.13
C ARG A 22 -1.99 6.35 -19.95
N THR A 23 -2.00 7.66 -19.74
CA THR A 23 -0.80 8.37 -19.31
C THR A 23 -0.40 7.72 -17.99
N ALA A 24 0.78 7.09 -17.97
CA ALA A 24 1.30 6.48 -16.77
C ALA A 24 1.28 7.55 -15.67
N THR A 25 0.46 7.36 -14.64
CA THR A 25 0.52 8.24 -13.49
C THR A 25 1.92 8.12 -12.93
N PRO A 26 2.67 9.22 -12.77
CA PRO A 26 4.01 9.15 -12.21
C PRO A 26 3.85 8.51 -10.83
N THR A 27 4.44 7.33 -10.65
CA THR A 27 4.46 6.68 -9.35
C THR A 27 5.19 7.63 -8.42
N LEU A 28 4.46 8.24 -7.49
CA LEU A 28 5.09 9.00 -6.41
C LEU A 28 6.04 8.01 -5.72
N SER A 29 7.33 8.22 -5.90
CA SER A 29 8.35 7.43 -5.22
C SER A 29 8.39 7.90 -3.77
N GLY A 30 7.36 7.49 -3.02
CA GLY A 30 7.24 7.74 -1.60
C GLY A 30 8.44 7.14 -0.87
N TRP A 31 8.97 7.89 0.08
CA TRP A 31 9.97 7.40 1.02
C TRP A 31 9.32 6.38 1.97
N ASN A 32 9.91 5.20 2.11
CA ASN A 32 9.40 4.19 3.03
C ASN A 32 10.05 4.34 4.42
N TYR A 33 9.53 5.27 5.21
CA TYR A 33 10.06 5.58 6.54
C TYR A 33 10.01 4.40 7.52
N LYS A 34 9.04 3.48 7.37
CA LYS A 34 8.93 2.27 8.22
C LYS A 34 10.09 1.30 7.99
N LYS A 35 10.68 1.29 6.80
CA LYS A 35 11.82 0.44 6.43
C LYS A 35 13.15 1.20 6.42
N ALA A 36 13.17 2.44 6.91
CA ALA A 36 14.39 3.23 6.97
C ALA A 36 15.39 2.61 7.95
N ASN A 37 16.65 2.57 7.55
CA ASN A 37 17.76 2.26 8.45
C ASN A 37 18.19 3.57 9.15
N TRP A 38 17.53 3.87 10.27
CA TRP A 38 17.77 5.11 11.01
C TRP A 38 19.18 5.18 11.60
N ASP A 39 19.75 4.06 12.06
CA ASP A 39 21.11 4.03 12.62
C ASP A 39 22.15 4.42 11.57
N HIS A 40 21.99 3.92 10.34
CA HIS A 40 22.86 4.27 9.23
C HIS A 40 22.75 5.76 8.85
N LEU A 41 21.52 6.30 8.85
CA LEU A 41 21.29 7.72 8.56
C LEU A 41 21.91 8.62 9.64
N THR A 42 21.79 8.24 10.92
CA THR A 42 22.39 8.96 12.05
C THR A 42 23.92 8.98 11.95
N ALA A 43 24.54 7.82 11.70
CA ALA A 43 26.00 7.73 11.54
C ALA A 43 26.52 8.62 10.40
N LEU A 44 25.80 8.68 9.28
CA LEU A 44 26.13 9.55 8.15
C LEU A 44 25.95 11.04 8.49
N ALA A 45 24.88 11.40 9.19
CA ALA A 45 24.59 12.76 9.62
C ALA A 45 25.66 13.29 10.59
N ASP A 46 26.07 12.48 11.57
CA ASP A 46 27.11 12.83 12.55
C ASP A 46 28.45 13.10 11.87
N GLY A 47 28.83 12.26 10.90
CA GLY A 47 30.05 12.47 10.12
C GLY A 47 30.08 13.81 9.36
N ILE A 48 28.92 14.26 8.87
CA ILE A 48 28.82 15.54 8.16
C ILE A 48 28.80 16.73 9.11
N ALA A 49 28.14 16.61 10.27
CA ALA A 49 28.13 17.66 11.29
C ALA A 49 29.56 18.07 11.69
N VAL A 50 30.49 17.11 11.75
CA VAL A 50 31.92 17.35 12.04
C VAL A 50 32.63 18.10 10.91
N SER A 51 32.22 17.89 9.65
CA SER A 51 32.90 18.44 8.47
C SER A 51 32.47 19.86 8.07
N ILE A 52 31.34 20.35 8.59
CA ILE A 52 30.78 21.65 8.19
C ILE A 52 31.54 22.77 8.90
N ASN A 53 32.46 23.42 8.19
CA ASN A 53 33.15 24.60 8.68
C ASN A 53 32.28 25.86 8.54
N THR A 54 31.54 26.19 9.60
CA THR A 54 30.66 27.37 9.70
C THR A 54 31.40 28.71 9.69
N ARG A 55 32.74 28.70 9.76
CA ARG A 55 33.57 29.92 9.79
C ARG A 55 33.80 30.53 8.41
N SER A 56 33.56 29.79 7.32
CA SER A 56 33.74 30.31 5.95
C SER A 56 32.49 31.08 5.49
N LYS A 57 32.70 32.32 5.02
CA LYS A 57 31.71 33.40 4.77
C LYS A 57 30.68 33.14 3.65
N ASN A 58 30.06 31.98 3.55
CA ASN A 58 28.92 31.83 2.62
C ASN A 58 27.88 30.84 3.16
N THR A 59 27.04 31.33 4.07
CA THR A 59 25.97 30.59 4.75
C THR A 59 25.07 29.84 3.76
N THR A 60 24.78 30.45 2.61
CA THR A 60 24.00 29.84 1.51
C THR A 60 24.67 28.59 0.95
N ARG A 61 26.00 28.60 0.80
CA ARG A 61 26.75 27.44 0.31
C ARG A 61 26.78 26.32 1.34
N GLY A 62 26.92 26.66 2.63
CA GLY A 62 26.81 25.71 3.73
C GLY A 62 25.44 25.04 3.79
N ALA A 63 24.37 25.82 3.72
CA ALA A 63 23.00 25.31 3.72
C ALA A 63 22.73 24.37 2.52
N LYS A 64 23.24 24.72 1.33
CA LYS A 64 23.14 23.88 0.13
C LYS A 64 23.88 22.55 0.31
N ALA A 65 25.10 22.58 0.83
CA ALA A 65 25.89 21.38 1.09
C ALA A 65 25.21 20.45 2.11
N ILE A 66 24.63 21.01 3.19
CA ILE A 66 23.84 20.24 4.17
C ILE A 66 22.61 19.61 3.51
N THR A 67 21.90 20.37 2.67
CA THR A 67 20.69 19.87 2.01
C THR A 67 21.03 18.71 1.05
N GLU A 68 22.09 18.86 0.25
CA GLU A 68 22.55 17.82 -0.68
C GLU A 68 23.00 16.56 0.06
N ALA A 69 23.71 16.73 1.17
CA ALA A 69 24.10 15.67 2.09
C ALA A 69 22.90 14.90 2.65
N ILE A 70 21.93 15.60 3.23
CA ILE A 70 20.71 14.99 3.79
C ILE A 70 19.97 14.20 2.70
N ILE A 71 19.83 14.77 1.49
CA ILE A 71 19.18 14.09 0.37
C ILE A 71 19.93 12.82 -0.01
N LYS A 72 21.27 12.87 -0.08
CA LYS A 72 22.10 11.70 -0.40
C LYS A 72 21.92 10.59 0.64
N PHE A 73 22.01 10.92 1.92
CA PHE A 73 21.88 9.95 3.00
C PHE A 73 20.48 9.38 3.10
N ALA A 74 19.45 10.21 2.90
CA ALA A 74 18.09 9.73 2.82
C ALA A 74 17.94 8.70 1.68
N LYS A 75 18.54 8.94 0.50
CA LYS A 75 18.50 7.99 -0.63
C LYS A 75 19.18 6.65 -0.32
N GLU A 76 20.23 6.67 0.49
CA GLU A 76 20.98 5.47 0.88
C GLU A 76 20.27 4.69 2.01
N ALA A 77 19.75 5.39 3.02
CA ALA A 77 19.18 4.80 4.22
C ALA A 77 17.67 4.52 4.15
N ILE A 78 16.93 5.22 3.29
CA ILE A 78 15.47 5.13 3.18
C ILE A 78 15.09 4.52 1.82
N PRO A 79 14.60 3.28 1.80
CA PRO A 79 14.13 2.66 0.57
C PRO A 79 13.06 3.49 -0.13
N ARG A 80 13.21 3.64 -1.45
CA ARG A 80 12.21 4.30 -2.30
C ARG A 80 11.12 3.33 -2.70
N GLY A 81 9.89 3.84 -2.78
CA GLY A 81 8.75 3.12 -3.33
C GLY A 81 7.62 2.96 -2.31
N ALA A 82 6.41 3.18 -2.78
CA ALA A 82 5.19 2.80 -2.08
C ALA A 82 4.87 1.32 -2.35
N ARG A 83 4.19 0.65 -1.42
CA ARG A 83 3.61 -0.67 -1.71
C ARG A 83 2.59 -0.47 -2.83
N LYS A 84 2.78 -1.11 -3.99
CA LYS A 84 1.94 -0.91 -5.19
C LYS A 84 0.44 -1.07 -4.92
N ASN A 85 0.09 -1.92 -3.96
CA ASN A 85 -1.28 -2.23 -3.57
C ASN A 85 -1.57 -1.81 -2.12
N TYR A 86 -0.98 -0.69 -1.65
CA TYR A 86 -1.31 -0.21 -0.30
C TYR A 86 -2.80 0.13 -0.21
N ARG A 87 -3.52 -0.59 0.65
CA ARG A 87 -4.88 -0.28 1.07
C ARG A 87 -4.81 0.10 2.54
N SER A 88 -5.26 1.31 2.87
CA SER A 88 -5.25 1.78 4.27
C SER A 88 -6.12 0.86 5.13
N TYR A 89 -5.65 0.52 6.32
CA TYR A 89 -6.30 -0.40 7.26
C TYR A 89 -6.52 -1.84 6.76
N TRP A 90 -5.99 -2.20 5.59
CA TRP A 90 -6.08 -3.54 5.03
C TRP A 90 -4.90 -4.39 5.51
N THR A 91 -5.19 -5.27 6.46
CA THR A 91 -4.22 -6.21 7.05
C THR A 91 -4.21 -7.54 6.29
N GLU A 92 -3.21 -8.37 6.57
CA GLU A 92 -3.14 -9.73 6.03
C GLU A 92 -4.32 -10.59 6.52
N GLU A 93 -4.72 -10.41 7.78
CA GLU A 93 -5.92 -11.03 8.36
C GLU A 93 -7.21 -10.65 7.61
N LEU A 94 -7.37 -9.37 7.23
CA LEU A 94 -8.52 -8.92 6.43
C LEU A 94 -8.51 -9.50 5.01
N GLU A 95 -7.32 -9.65 4.41
CA GLU A 95 -7.16 -10.32 3.12
C GLU A 95 -7.56 -11.81 3.21
N GLU A 96 -7.16 -12.50 4.26
CA GLU A 96 -7.55 -13.90 4.52
C GLU A 96 -9.07 -14.04 4.71
N LEU A 97 -9.69 -13.17 5.51
CA LEU A 97 -11.14 -13.16 5.74
C LEU A 97 -11.92 -12.88 4.43
N GLU A 98 -11.47 -11.91 3.62
CA GLU A 98 -12.10 -11.62 2.32
C GLU A 98 -11.96 -12.81 1.36
N ASN A 99 -10.81 -13.49 1.34
CA ASN A 99 -10.61 -14.70 0.56
C ASN A 99 -11.55 -15.84 1.01
N GLU A 100 -11.73 -16.03 2.31
CA GLU A 100 -12.67 -17.02 2.85
C GLU A 100 -14.12 -16.74 2.45
N VAL A 101 -14.54 -15.47 2.51
CA VAL A 101 -15.88 -15.03 2.08
C VAL A 101 -16.04 -15.28 0.58
N ASN A 102 -15.04 -14.97 -0.23
CA ASN A 102 -15.09 -15.19 -1.68
C ASN A 102 -15.18 -16.68 -2.06
N VAL A 103 -14.46 -17.56 -1.36
CA VAL A 103 -14.61 -19.02 -1.51
C VAL A 103 -16.05 -19.44 -1.17
N ALA A 104 -16.60 -18.98 -0.04
CA ALA A 104 -17.98 -19.31 0.34
C ALA A 104 -19.02 -18.75 -0.65
N ARG A 105 -18.80 -17.56 -1.23
CA ARG A 105 -19.65 -17.01 -2.29
C ARG A 105 -19.62 -17.87 -3.54
N LYS A 106 -18.44 -18.40 -3.92
CA LYS A 106 -18.30 -19.31 -5.06
C LYS A 106 -19.06 -20.61 -4.79
N GLU A 107 -18.90 -21.17 -3.60
CA GLU A 107 -19.59 -22.39 -3.18
C GLU A 107 -21.13 -22.26 -3.20
N VAL A 108 -21.68 -21.14 -2.70
CA VAL A 108 -23.13 -20.88 -2.75
C VAL A 108 -23.63 -20.74 -4.20
N LYS A 109 -22.80 -20.23 -5.11
CA LYS A 109 -23.16 -20.08 -6.54
C LYS A 109 -23.16 -21.42 -7.28
N GLU A 110 -22.18 -22.27 -7.01
CA GLU A 110 -22.03 -23.57 -7.66
C GLU A 110 -22.97 -24.62 -7.05
N HIS A 111 -23.18 -24.55 -5.73
CA HIS A 111 -23.95 -25.49 -4.95
C HIS A 111 -24.92 -24.76 -4.00
N PRO A 112 -26.05 -24.23 -4.52
CA PRO A 112 -27.00 -23.50 -3.70
C PRO A 112 -27.68 -24.42 -2.68
N SER A 113 -27.43 -24.18 -1.39
CA SER A 113 -28.05 -24.89 -0.27
C SER A 113 -28.23 -23.97 0.94
N VAL A 114 -29.17 -24.33 1.83
CA VAL A 114 -29.38 -23.61 3.10
C VAL A 114 -28.08 -23.58 3.92
N VAL A 115 -27.38 -24.72 3.97
CA VAL A 115 -26.12 -24.88 4.71
C VAL A 115 -25.04 -23.94 4.14
N ASN A 116 -24.87 -23.91 2.82
CA ASN A 116 -23.87 -23.05 2.18
C ASN A 116 -24.19 -21.57 2.39
N ASN A 117 -25.47 -21.18 2.36
CA ASN A 117 -25.87 -19.80 2.65
C ASN A 117 -25.61 -19.42 4.12
N VAL A 118 -25.87 -20.31 5.08
CA VAL A 118 -25.53 -20.09 6.49
C VAL A 118 -24.02 -19.92 6.68
N ILE A 119 -23.20 -20.74 6.00
CA ILE A 119 -21.74 -20.61 6.01
C ILE A 119 -21.29 -19.26 5.46
N LEU A 120 -21.86 -18.84 4.32
CA LEU A 120 -21.55 -17.54 3.72
C LEU A 120 -21.91 -16.38 4.66
N LYS A 121 -23.10 -16.39 5.25
CA LYS A 121 -23.52 -15.37 6.23
C LYS A 121 -22.57 -15.32 7.43
N ARG A 122 -22.18 -16.48 7.98
CA ARG A 122 -21.25 -16.55 9.11
C ARG A 122 -19.87 -15.98 8.77
N LYS A 123 -19.33 -16.29 7.59
CA LYS A 123 -18.03 -15.77 7.15
C LYS A 123 -18.10 -14.26 6.88
N THR A 124 -19.19 -13.80 6.26
CA THR A 124 -19.39 -12.36 5.99
C THR A 124 -19.48 -11.56 7.27
N ALA A 125 -20.14 -12.09 8.31
CA ALA A 125 -20.23 -11.46 9.62
C ALA A 125 -18.90 -11.41 10.39
N LYS A 126 -17.90 -12.22 10.03
CA LYS A 126 -16.55 -12.14 10.63
C LYS A 126 -15.66 -11.07 9.98
N LEU A 127 -15.98 -10.69 8.75
CA LEU A 127 -15.23 -9.68 8.00
C LEU A 127 -15.63 -8.25 8.39
N HIS A 128 -16.82 -8.06 8.96
CA HIS A 128 -17.41 -6.78 9.37
C HIS A 128 -17.37 -6.62 10.89
#